data_AF-A0A9D9CV73-F1
#
_entry.id   AF-A0A9D9CV73-F1
#
_cell.length_a   1.000
_cell.length_b   1.000
_cell.length_c   1.000
_cell.angle_alpha   90.00
_cell.angle_beta   90.00
_cell.angle_gamma   90.00
#
_symmetry.space_group_name_H-M   'P 1'
#
loop_
_entity.id
_entity.type
_entity.pdbx_description
1 polymer ?
#
loop_
_entity_poly.entity_id
_entity_poly.type
_entity_poly.pdbx_seq_one_letter_code
_entity_poly.pdbx_strand_id
1 'polypeptide(L)'
;MRSKIAIALLSAMLCGTPLHAQSFLKNLGESIKKEIKKDVKKAVDKGVRDTKDKINEKIKEKVNENVNEKVGEKAQEHNNPATDIVQNVVSGAAVSADLGENVERQSGLDYIDEYGVNHGGGILIGDILWAPVNCGFHPTDYPYGKLYQWGRKHGQGYGPPYQYKDKPVVDPDPDKSQPEIVPGPATPKGALKYPNRFYAKSDMAPFNWCKNDMKLWCDFTDDGKIYKNGVYDPCPEGWRLPDIKDFDKLIEHSSDLVINPATGQKGRWFSGPLPYSIAVPRIFLPAAGQRYCDGMSAFRGTHGAYWTLRHGGGELMVYNFTFSRDDMEVDPFGAPHDAYSVRCVKDMPGQSMW
;
A
#
# COMPACT_ATOMS: atom_id res chain seq x y z
N MET A 1 7.39 35.93 -17.10
CA MET A 1 6.02 36.20 -16.62
C MET A 1 5.55 37.62 -16.99
N ARG A 2 6.33 38.69 -16.70
CA ARG A 2 5.97 40.09 -16.99
C ARG A 2 5.60 40.38 -18.47
N SER A 3 6.32 39.81 -19.43
CA SER A 3 6.08 40.05 -20.87
C SER A 3 4.80 39.39 -21.41
N LYS A 4 4.41 38.20 -20.87
CA LYS A 4 3.17 37.51 -21.26
C LYS A 4 1.92 38.17 -20.69
N ILE A 5 2.02 38.76 -19.50
CA ILE A 5 0.93 39.50 -18.83
C ILE A 5 0.65 40.81 -19.58
N ALA A 6 1.69 41.51 -20.06
CA ALA A 6 1.54 42.74 -20.83
C ALA A 6 0.81 42.52 -22.18
N ILE A 7 1.15 41.44 -22.90
CA ILE A 7 0.50 41.08 -24.18
C ILE A 7 -0.97 40.67 -23.97
N ALA A 8 -1.26 39.96 -22.87
CA ALA A 8 -2.59 39.54 -22.49
C ALA A 8 -3.50 40.73 -22.11
N LEU A 9 -2.98 41.71 -21.36
CA LEU A 9 -3.71 42.91 -20.99
C LEU A 9 -3.99 43.82 -22.19
N LEU A 10 -3.05 43.94 -23.14
CA LEU A 10 -3.26 44.68 -24.39
C LEU A 10 -4.38 44.06 -25.25
N SER A 11 -4.44 42.73 -25.33
CA SER A 11 -5.48 42.03 -26.12
C SER A 11 -6.88 42.16 -25.50
N ALA A 12 -6.98 42.19 -24.16
CA ALA A 12 -8.25 42.37 -23.46
C ALA A 12 -8.82 43.79 -23.60
N MET A 13 -7.96 44.81 -23.69
CA MET A 13 -8.39 46.20 -23.90
C MET A 13 -8.94 46.46 -25.32
N LEU A 14 -8.60 45.62 -26.30
CA LEU A 14 -8.99 45.79 -27.70
C LEU A 14 -10.33 45.13 -28.07
N CYS A 15 -10.86 44.19 -27.27
CA CYS A 15 -12.11 43.47 -27.55
C CYS A 15 -13.25 43.96 -26.64
N GLY A 16 -13.93 45.04 -27.04
CA GLY A 16 -14.97 45.73 -26.26
C GLY A 16 -16.32 45.01 -26.11
N THR A 17 -16.38 43.83 -25.47
CA THR A 17 -17.66 43.30 -24.92
C THR A 17 -17.49 42.65 -23.53
N PRO A 18 -18.43 42.83 -22.58
CA PRO A 18 -18.30 42.36 -21.19
C PRO A 18 -18.21 40.83 -21.03
N LEU A 19 -18.84 40.06 -21.93
CA LEU A 19 -18.88 38.59 -21.86
C LEU A 19 -17.50 37.96 -22.18
N HIS A 20 -16.76 38.54 -23.12
CA HIS A 20 -15.43 38.04 -23.49
C HIS A 20 -14.40 38.28 -22.38
N ALA A 21 -14.52 39.40 -21.65
CA ALA A 21 -13.64 39.74 -20.54
C ALA A 21 -13.71 38.72 -19.39
N GLN A 22 -14.89 38.20 -19.04
CA GLN A 22 -15.02 37.20 -17.96
C GLN A 22 -14.38 35.85 -18.31
N SER A 23 -14.61 35.36 -19.54
CA SER A 23 -14.00 34.10 -20.00
C SER A 23 -12.47 34.20 -20.05
N PHE A 24 -11.97 35.36 -20.46
CA PHE A 24 -10.54 35.65 -20.52
C PHE A 24 -9.91 35.70 -19.13
N LEU A 25 -10.54 36.38 -18.17
CA LEU A 25 -10.07 36.45 -16.79
C LEU A 25 -10.03 35.07 -16.13
N LYS A 26 -11.02 34.21 -16.41
CA LYS A 26 -11.04 32.82 -15.92
C LYS A 26 -9.87 31.99 -16.48
N ASN A 27 -9.64 32.08 -17.79
CA ASN A 27 -8.54 31.37 -18.45
C ASN A 27 -7.16 31.87 -17.98
N LEU A 28 -7.03 33.18 -17.76
CA LEU A 28 -5.82 33.78 -17.21
C LEU A 28 -5.57 33.30 -15.78
N GLY A 29 -6.61 33.23 -14.94
CA GLY A 29 -6.53 32.71 -13.57
C GLY A 29 -6.06 31.26 -13.51
N GLU A 30 -6.62 30.39 -14.35
CA GLU A 30 -6.19 28.98 -14.45
C GLU A 30 -4.74 28.85 -14.94
N SER A 31 -4.35 29.64 -15.94
CA SER A 31 -2.98 29.62 -16.46
C SER A 31 -1.95 30.09 -15.42
N ILE A 32 -2.27 31.12 -14.64
CA ILE A 32 -1.41 31.61 -13.55
C ILE A 32 -1.31 30.56 -12.44
N LYS A 33 -2.44 29.97 -12.03
CA LYS A 33 -2.50 28.92 -11.01
C LYS A 33 -1.62 27.71 -11.38
N LYS A 34 -1.65 27.31 -12.65
CA LYS A 34 -0.83 26.19 -13.17
C LYS A 34 0.67 26.48 -13.10
N GLU A 35 1.10 27.68 -13.50
CA GLU A 35 2.52 28.03 -13.50
C GLU A 35 3.06 28.23 -12.06
N ILE A 36 2.28 28.85 -11.16
CA ILE A 36 2.63 28.94 -9.74
C ILE A 36 2.78 27.56 -9.13
N LYS A 37 1.84 26.64 -9.37
CA LYS A 37 1.90 25.27 -8.83
C LYS A 37 3.17 24.53 -9.29
N LYS A 38 3.57 24.75 -10.54
CA LYS A 38 4.79 24.16 -11.13
C LYS A 38 6.07 24.74 -10.52
N ASP A 39 6.15 26.06 -10.37
CA ASP A 39 7.34 26.72 -9.81
C ASP A 39 7.50 26.43 -8.32
N VAL A 40 6.39 26.41 -7.56
CA VAL A 40 6.38 25.99 -6.15
C VAL A 40 6.83 24.54 -6.01
N LYS A 41 6.30 23.62 -6.83
CA LYS A 41 6.71 22.21 -6.79
C LYS A 41 8.22 22.07 -7.07
N LYS A 42 8.74 22.74 -8.09
CA LYS A 42 10.19 22.73 -8.40
C LYS A 42 11.04 23.27 -7.24
N ALA A 43 10.61 24.35 -6.60
CA ALA A 43 11.32 24.94 -5.47
C ALA A 43 11.34 23.99 -4.26
N VAL A 44 10.20 23.36 -3.95
CA VAL A 44 10.09 22.35 -2.88
C VAL A 44 10.96 21.14 -3.18
N ASP A 45 10.87 20.57 -4.40
CA ASP A 45 11.67 19.40 -4.80
C ASP A 45 13.18 19.70 -4.76
N LYS A 46 13.59 20.94 -5.05
CA LYS A 46 14.99 21.37 -4.88
C LYS A 46 15.36 21.48 -3.41
N GLY A 47 14.54 22.16 -2.59
CA GLY A 47 14.83 22.32 -1.16
C GLY A 47 14.88 21.00 -0.40
N VAL A 48 14.04 20.03 -0.75
CA VAL A 48 14.06 18.67 -0.19
C VAL A 48 15.36 17.95 -0.56
N ARG A 49 15.82 18.05 -1.82
CA ARG A 49 17.09 17.47 -2.26
C ARG A 49 18.29 18.09 -1.55
N ASP A 50 18.38 19.43 -1.57
CA ASP A 50 19.49 20.15 -0.92
C ASP A 50 19.56 19.84 0.59
N THR A 51 18.41 19.63 1.24
CA THR A 51 18.34 19.25 2.67
C THR A 51 18.77 17.81 2.89
N LYS A 52 18.33 16.88 2.02
CA LYS A 52 18.74 15.47 2.05
C LYS A 52 20.26 15.34 1.91
N ASP A 53 20.86 16.08 0.98
CA ASP A 53 22.30 16.03 0.74
C ASP A 53 23.09 16.52 1.95
N LYS A 54 22.67 17.63 2.58
CA LYS A 54 23.28 18.14 3.82
C LYS A 54 23.15 17.18 5.00
N ILE A 55 22.02 16.46 5.10
CA ILE A 55 21.82 15.45 6.15
C ILE A 55 22.75 14.26 5.90
N ASN A 56 22.84 13.79 4.66
CA ASN A 56 23.74 12.69 4.28
C ASN A 56 25.21 13.02 4.56
N GLU A 57 25.65 14.25 4.25
CA GLU A 57 27.00 14.72 4.53
C GLU A 57 27.30 14.71 6.04
N LYS A 58 26.40 15.26 6.86
CA LYS A 58 26.52 15.23 8.33
C LYS A 58 26.52 13.83 8.93
N ILE A 59 25.76 12.89 8.35
CA ILE A 59 25.76 11.49 8.77
C ILE A 59 27.11 10.85 8.45
N LYS A 60 27.66 11.07 7.24
CA LYS A 60 28.97 10.56 6.85
C LYS A 60 30.09 11.06 7.77
N GLU A 61 30.10 12.35 8.10
CA GLU A 61 31.06 12.94 9.05
C GLU A 61 30.97 12.26 10.43
N LYS A 62 29.76 12.19 11.02
CA LYS A 62 29.56 11.60 12.35
C LYS A 62 29.86 10.10 12.42
N VAL A 63 29.59 9.34 11.35
CA VAL A 63 29.91 7.92 11.29
C VAL A 63 31.42 7.72 11.24
N ASN A 64 32.13 8.49 10.41
CA ASN A 64 33.59 8.43 10.33
C ASN A 64 34.27 8.79 11.65
N GLU A 65 33.80 9.83 12.35
CA GLU A 65 34.32 10.21 13.67
C GLU A 65 34.13 9.07 14.68
N ASN A 66 32.92 8.51 14.80
CA ASN A 66 32.62 7.46 15.78
C ASN A 66 33.31 6.12 15.51
N VAL A 67 33.50 5.74 14.25
CA VAL A 67 34.20 4.49 13.88
C VAL A 67 35.70 4.63 14.20
N ASN A 68 36.31 5.77 13.87
CA ASN A 68 37.73 5.99 14.12
C ASN A 68 38.06 6.06 15.62
N GLU A 69 37.19 6.69 16.43
CA GLU A 69 37.41 6.81 17.87
C GLU A 69 37.26 5.45 18.58
N LYS A 70 36.20 4.69 18.28
CA LYS A 70 35.90 3.41 18.97
C LYS A 70 36.74 2.22 18.52
N VAL A 71 37.22 2.23 17.27
CA VAL A 71 38.11 1.18 16.75
C VAL A 71 39.57 1.48 17.11
N GLY A 72 39.96 2.76 17.15
CA GLY A 72 41.29 3.19 17.58
C GLY A 72 41.61 2.81 19.03
N GLU A 73 40.65 2.96 19.94
CA GLU A 73 40.82 2.59 21.35
C GLU A 73 40.92 1.06 21.55
N LYS A 74 40.13 0.27 20.81
CA LYS A 74 40.13 -1.21 20.95
C LYS A 74 41.34 -1.90 20.31
N ALA A 75 41.98 -1.27 19.32
CA ALA A 75 43.15 -1.85 18.65
C ALA A 75 44.44 -1.75 19.48
N GLN A 76 44.51 -0.88 20.48
CA GLN A 76 45.69 -0.74 21.35
C GLN A 76 45.70 -1.71 22.55
N GLU A 77 44.59 -2.40 22.84
CA GLU A 77 44.44 -3.22 24.06
C GLU A 77 44.81 -4.71 23.87
N HIS A 78 44.92 -5.20 22.63
CA HIS A 78 45.28 -6.61 22.36
C HIS A 78 46.29 -6.75 21.21
N ASN A 79 47.59 -6.74 21.54
CA ASN A 79 48.65 -7.16 20.62
C ASN A 79 48.61 -8.69 20.43
N ASN A 80 47.95 -9.18 19.39
CA ASN A 80 48.11 -10.57 18.91
C ASN A 80 47.94 -10.62 17.37
N PRO A 81 48.57 -11.59 16.66
CA PRO A 81 48.80 -11.55 15.21
C PRO A 81 47.58 -12.04 14.43
N ALA A 82 46.45 -11.34 14.57
CA ALA A 82 45.25 -11.50 13.75
C ALA A 82 44.98 -10.24 12.91
N THR A 83 46.02 -9.43 12.66
CA THR A 83 45.92 -8.13 11.99
C THR A 83 45.71 -8.21 10.47
N ASP A 84 45.96 -9.35 9.83
CA ASP A 84 45.74 -9.50 8.37
C ASP A 84 44.29 -9.85 7.98
N ILE A 85 43.46 -10.27 8.93
CA ILE A 85 42.03 -10.54 8.66
C ILE A 85 41.19 -9.29 8.88
N VAL A 86 41.57 -8.42 9.83
CA VAL A 86 40.84 -7.19 10.13
C VAL A 86 40.98 -6.17 9.01
N GLN A 87 42.13 -6.08 8.32
CA GLN A 87 42.26 -5.19 7.15
C GLN A 87 41.37 -5.61 5.97
N ASN A 88 41.15 -6.91 5.76
CA ASN A 88 40.27 -7.41 4.69
C ASN A 88 38.77 -7.23 5.02
N VAL A 89 38.40 -7.33 6.30
CA VAL A 89 37.02 -7.05 6.75
C VAL A 89 36.74 -5.54 6.74
N VAL A 90 37.72 -4.70 7.06
CA VAL A 90 37.58 -3.23 7.03
C VAL A 90 37.50 -2.69 5.60
N SER A 91 38.16 -3.31 4.62
CA SER A 91 37.94 -2.99 3.20
C SER A 91 36.63 -3.55 2.62
N GLY A 92 36.04 -4.57 3.26
CA GLY A 92 34.78 -5.20 2.82
C GLY A 92 33.52 -4.66 3.49
N ALA A 93 33.62 -4.06 4.67
CA ALA A 93 32.48 -3.54 5.44
C ALA A 93 32.27 -2.02 5.31
N ALA A 94 33.12 -1.33 4.54
CA ALA A 94 33.10 0.11 4.38
C ALA A 94 32.68 0.59 2.98
N VAL A 95 31.70 -0.05 2.31
CA VAL A 95 30.92 0.60 1.23
C VAL A 95 29.50 0.05 1.17
N SER A 96 28.63 0.49 2.09
CA SER A 96 27.19 0.59 1.79
C SER A 96 26.57 1.76 2.56
N ALA A 97 27.20 2.92 2.46
CA ALA A 97 26.56 4.22 2.67
C ALA A 97 26.25 4.90 1.32
N ASP A 98 25.96 4.08 0.31
CA ASP A 98 25.47 4.52 -1.00
C ASP A 98 23.94 4.35 -1.04
N LEU A 99 23.25 5.27 -0.37
CA LEU A 99 21.83 5.50 -0.62
C LEU A 99 21.67 6.48 -1.77
N GLY A 100 21.86 5.93 -2.97
CA GLY A 100 21.18 6.36 -4.18
C GLY A 100 22.00 7.22 -5.13
N GLU A 101 22.76 6.56 -6.01
CA GLU A 101 22.56 6.65 -7.45
C GLU A 101 23.31 5.50 -8.14
N ASN A 102 22.59 4.72 -8.95
CA ASN A 102 23.09 3.59 -9.78
C ASN A 102 23.14 2.19 -9.15
N VAL A 103 22.11 1.81 -8.39
CA VAL A 103 21.56 0.47 -8.62
C VAL A 103 20.77 0.60 -9.92
N GLU A 104 21.13 -0.14 -10.97
CA GLU A 104 20.17 -0.48 -12.03
C GLU A 104 18.92 -0.96 -11.31
N ARG A 105 17.90 -0.09 -11.24
CA ARG A 105 16.67 -0.33 -10.50
C ARG A 105 16.14 -1.66 -11.02
N GLN A 106 16.24 -2.73 -10.24
CA GLN A 106 15.85 -4.06 -10.71
C GLN A 106 14.40 -3.98 -11.16
N SER A 107 14.21 -3.93 -12.47
CA SER A 107 12.91 -3.76 -13.09
C SER A 107 12.06 -4.95 -12.68
N GLY A 108 10.99 -4.72 -11.92
CA GLY A 108 10.06 -5.76 -11.50
C GLY A 108 9.92 -5.99 -10.00
N LEU A 109 10.59 -5.24 -9.12
CA LEU A 109 10.34 -5.28 -7.66
C LEU A 109 9.39 -4.18 -7.17
N ASP A 110 9.11 -3.19 -8.03
CA ASP A 110 8.17 -2.12 -7.73
C ASP A 110 6.73 -2.64 -7.77
N TYR A 111 5.90 -2.14 -6.86
CA TYR A 111 4.46 -2.34 -6.87
C TYR A 111 3.80 -1.30 -7.76
N ILE A 112 3.44 -1.71 -8.97
CA ILE A 112 2.70 -0.89 -9.94
C ILE A 112 1.26 -1.39 -9.94
N ASP A 113 0.31 -0.54 -9.56
CA ASP A 113 -1.09 -0.94 -9.44
C ASP A 113 -1.81 -1.07 -10.80
N GLU A 114 -3.08 -1.44 -10.78
CA GLU A 114 -3.90 -1.61 -11.98
C GLU A 114 -4.12 -0.33 -12.80
N TYR A 115 -3.79 0.84 -12.23
CA TYR A 115 -3.86 2.14 -12.88
C TYR A 115 -2.49 2.62 -13.38
N GLY A 116 -1.45 1.80 -13.26
CA GLY A 116 -0.08 2.13 -13.65
C GLY A 116 0.63 3.06 -12.67
N VAL A 117 0.10 3.24 -11.45
CA VAL A 117 0.74 4.06 -10.42
C VAL A 117 1.77 3.22 -9.68
N ASN A 118 3.00 3.71 -9.66
CA ASN A 118 4.10 3.08 -8.92
C ASN A 118 4.08 3.56 -7.46
N HIS A 119 3.87 2.63 -6.54
CA HIS A 119 3.84 2.88 -5.09
C HIS A 119 5.18 2.60 -4.38
N GLY A 120 6.23 2.33 -5.16
CA GLY A 120 7.59 2.04 -4.69
C GLY A 120 7.92 0.54 -4.67
N GLY A 121 9.16 0.25 -4.29
CA GLY A 121 9.66 -1.11 -4.13
C GLY A 121 8.91 -1.88 -3.05
N GLY A 122 8.68 -3.17 -3.29
CA GLY A 122 8.22 -4.08 -2.25
C GLY A 122 9.19 -4.18 -1.06
N ILE A 123 8.67 -4.58 0.09
CA ILE A 123 9.44 -4.76 1.31
C ILE A 123 9.66 -6.26 1.54
N LEU A 124 10.91 -6.71 1.48
CA LEU A 124 11.24 -8.10 1.76
C LEU A 124 11.16 -8.36 3.26
N ILE A 125 10.29 -9.28 3.67
CA ILE A 125 10.17 -9.78 5.04
C ILE A 125 10.26 -11.30 4.98
N GLY A 126 11.32 -11.87 5.58
CA GLY A 126 11.66 -13.26 5.38
C GLY A 126 12.01 -13.53 3.91
N ASP A 127 11.25 -14.42 3.28
CA ASP A 127 11.40 -14.84 1.89
C ASP A 127 10.37 -14.22 0.93
N ILE A 128 9.46 -13.39 1.45
CA ILE A 128 8.33 -12.84 0.69
C ILE A 128 8.45 -11.32 0.56
N LEU A 129 8.23 -10.83 -0.66
CA LEU A 129 8.19 -9.40 -0.95
C LEU A 129 6.75 -8.89 -0.75
N TRP A 130 6.55 -7.98 0.21
CA TRP A 130 5.24 -7.40 0.52
C TRP A 130 5.01 -6.08 -0.20
N ALA A 131 3.79 -5.87 -0.71
CA ALA A 131 3.43 -4.61 -1.34
C ALA A 131 3.47 -3.45 -0.31
N PRO A 132 3.94 -2.26 -0.70
CA PRO A 132 4.04 -1.11 0.21
C PRO A 132 2.68 -0.54 0.63
N VAL A 133 1.63 -0.76 -0.18
CA VAL A 133 0.25 -0.29 0.09
C VAL A 133 -0.81 -1.38 -0.17
N ASN A 134 -2.02 -1.18 0.37
CA ASN A 134 -3.19 -2.03 0.07
C ASN A 134 -3.64 -1.82 -1.38
N CYS A 135 -4.29 -2.82 -1.98
CA CYS A 135 -4.91 -2.68 -3.30
C CYS A 135 -5.91 -1.52 -3.33
N GLY A 136 -5.91 -0.77 -4.44
CA GLY A 136 -6.76 0.41 -4.60
C GLY A 136 -6.38 1.61 -3.73
N PHE A 137 -5.19 1.62 -3.11
CA PHE A 137 -4.68 2.76 -2.37
C PHE A 137 -4.59 4.01 -3.25
N HIS A 138 -5.11 5.12 -2.73
CA HIS A 138 -4.88 6.44 -3.28
C HIS A 138 -4.76 7.42 -2.12
N PRO A 139 -3.70 8.24 -2.05
CA PRO A 139 -3.37 9.01 -0.84
C PRO A 139 -4.47 9.98 -0.40
N THR A 140 -5.31 10.44 -1.32
CA THR A 140 -6.43 11.35 -1.01
C THR A 140 -7.81 10.72 -1.13
N ASP A 141 -7.95 9.67 -1.95
CA ASP A 141 -9.28 9.20 -2.37
C ASP A 141 -9.66 7.91 -1.64
N TYR A 142 -8.66 7.07 -1.34
CA TYR A 142 -8.79 5.78 -0.67
C TYR A 142 -7.54 5.56 0.20
N PRO A 143 -7.34 6.36 1.26
CA PRO A 143 -6.09 6.36 2.02
C PRO A 143 -5.82 4.99 2.66
N TYR A 144 -6.83 4.21 3.04
CA TYR A 144 -6.65 2.88 3.62
C TYR A 144 -6.61 1.75 2.55
N GLY A 145 -6.66 2.10 1.27
CA GLY A 145 -6.98 1.16 0.19
C GLY A 145 -8.48 0.92 0.08
N LYS A 146 -8.86 0.07 -0.89
CA LYS A 146 -10.26 -0.32 -1.12
C LYS A 146 -10.57 -1.65 -0.43
N LEU A 147 -11.85 -1.89 -0.18
CA LEU A 147 -12.36 -3.17 0.29
C LEU A 147 -12.88 -4.00 -0.89
N TYR A 148 -12.64 -5.30 -0.88
CA TYR A 148 -12.97 -6.20 -1.98
C TYR A 148 -13.90 -7.30 -1.47
N GLN A 149 -15.00 -7.62 -2.16
CA GLN A 149 -15.65 -8.91 -1.96
C GLN A 149 -14.79 -10.01 -2.59
N TRP A 150 -14.79 -11.22 -2.03
CA TRP A 150 -13.94 -12.32 -2.52
C TRP A 150 -14.16 -12.56 -4.03
N GLY A 151 -13.11 -12.70 -4.81
CA GLY A 151 -13.26 -12.97 -6.25
C GLY A 151 -13.55 -11.75 -7.13
N ARG A 152 -13.47 -10.52 -6.60
CA ARG A 152 -13.65 -9.29 -7.39
C ARG A 152 -12.34 -8.66 -7.84
N LYS A 153 -12.29 -8.24 -9.12
CA LYS A 153 -11.18 -7.43 -9.67
C LYS A 153 -11.07 -6.06 -9.02
N HIS A 154 -12.21 -5.44 -8.76
CA HIS A 154 -12.30 -4.06 -8.34
C HIS A 154 -12.90 -3.98 -6.94
N GLY A 155 -12.20 -3.26 -6.06
CA GLY A 155 -12.68 -2.93 -4.74
C GLY A 155 -13.54 -1.68 -4.74
N GLN A 156 -14.13 -1.39 -3.60
CA GLN A 156 -14.98 -0.25 -3.33
C GLN A 156 -14.35 0.60 -2.22
N GLY A 157 -14.71 1.90 -2.18
CA GLY A 157 -14.40 2.73 -1.03
C GLY A 157 -15.09 2.22 0.25
N TYR A 158 -14.78 2.78 1.41
CA TYR A 158 -15.16 2.23 2.71
C TYR A 158 -16.60 2.48 3.13
N GLY A 159 -17.20 3.65 2.92
CA GLY A 159 -18.46 3.92 3.64
C GLY A 159 -19.71 3.21 3.08
N PRO A 160 -20.93 3.56 3.53
CA PRO A 160 -21.16 4.33 4.74
C PRO A 160 -20.81 3.48 5.98
N PRO A 161 -20.26 4.11 7.03
CA PRO A 161 -19.99 3.40 8.27
C PRO A 161 -21.30 2.94 8.93
N TYR A 162 -21.24 1.79 9.60
CA TYR A 162 -22.28 1.22 10.41
C TYR A 162 -22.68 2.21 11.49
N GLN A 163 -23.98 2.50 11.58
CA GLN A 163 -24.53 3.38 12.60
C GLN A 163 -24.96 2.54 13.79
N TYR A 164 -24.34 2.76 14.95
CA TYR A 164 -24.77 2.13 16.18
C TYR A 164 -25.66 3.09 16.97
N LYS A 165 -26.95 2.73 17.14
CA LYS A 165 -27.92 3.38 18.06
C LYS A 165 -27.85 4.91 18.05
N ASP A 166 -28.29 5.52 16.95
CA ASP A 166 -28.43 6.98 16.76
C ASP A 166 -27.17 7.82 16.96
N LYS A 167 -25.98 7.20 17.06
CA LYS A 167 -24.70 7.92 17.04
C LYS A 167 -24.13 7.89 15.62
N PRO A 168 -24.06 9.03 14.92
CA PRO A 168 -23.36 9.09 13.64
C PRO A 168 -21.89 8.75 13.87
N VAL A 169 -21.45 7.60 13.38
CA VAL A 169 -20.02 7.31 13.23
C VAL A 169 -19.56 8.10 12.02
N VAL A 170 -18.89 9.22 12.25
CA VAL A 170 -18.24 9.98 11.18
C VAL A 170 -16.87 9.37 10.97
N ASP A 171 -16.63 8.83 9.78
CA ASP A 171 -15.29 8.44 9.36
C ASP A 171 -14.44 9.72 9.23
N PRO A 172 -13.34 9.86 10.00
CA PRO A 172 -12.48 11.03 9.90
C PRO A 172 -11.76 11.13 8.55
N ASP A 173 -11.61 10.00 7.84
CA ASP A 173 -10.90 9.91 6.56
C ASP A 173 -11.83 9.32 5.47
N PRO A 174 -12.95 9.98 5.13
CA PRO A 174 -13.94 9.39 4.25
C PRO A 174 -13.36 9.21 2.85
N ASP A 175 -13.55 8.01 2.30
CA ASP A 175 -13.18 7.73 0.91
C ASP A 175 -13.98 8.60 -0.06
N LYS A 176 -13.37 8.98 -1.19
CA LYS A 176 -13.94 9.91 -2.17
C LYS A 176 -15.27 9.45 -2.76
N SER A 177 -15.46 8.15 -2.88
CA SER A 177 -16.71 7.59 -3.38
C SER A 177 -17.20 6.47 -2.48
N GLN A 178 -18.50 6.49 -2.26
CA GLN A 178 -19.26 5.45 -1.59
C GLN A 178 -19.66 4.39 -2.64
N PRO A 179 -19.71 3.11 -2.29
CA PRO A 179 -20.26 2.12 -3.20
C PRO A 179 -21.77 2.29 -3.39
N GLU A 180 -22.21 1.83 -4.55
CA GLU A 180 -23.63 1.60 -4.83
C GLU A 180 -24.02 0.23 -4.24
N ILE A 181 -24.78 0.22 -3.14
CA ILE A 181 -25.26 -1.03 -2.54
C ILE A 181 -26.43 -1.56 -3.37
N VAL A 182 -26.31 -2.79 -3.88
CA VAL A 182 -27.35 -3.45 -4.69
C VAL A 182 -27.59 -4.89 -4.19
N PRO A 183 -28.80 -5.45 -4.37
CA PRO A 183 -29.05 -6.85 -4.03
C PRO A 183 -28.21 -7.83 -4.87
N GLY A 184 -27.72 -8.90 -4.23
CA GLY A 184 -27.07 -10.05 -4.85
C GLY A 184 -28.01 -11.27 -5.05
N PRO A 185 -27.51 -12.37 -5.64
CA PRO A 185 -26.16 -12.52 -6.18
C PRO A 185 -26.04 -11.94 -7.60
N ALA A 186 -24.85 -11.50 -7.95
CA ALA A 186 -24.49 -11.07 -9.29
C ALA A 186 -23.74 -12.15 -10.08
N THR A 187 -23.52 -11.88 -11.37
CA THR A 187 -22.59 -12.65 -12.19
C THR A 187 -21.20 -12.00 -12.17
N PRO A 188 -20.10 -12.75 -12.34
CA PRO A 188 -18.75 -12.18 -12.39
C PRO A 188 -18.61 -11.11 -13.49
N LYS A 189 -19.20 -11.34 -14.66
CA LYS A 189 -19.24 -10.38 -15.77
C LYS A 189 -19.99 -9.09 -15.40
N GLY A 190 -21.10 -9.21 -14.67
CA GLY A 190 -21.84 -8.06 -14.15
C GLY A 190 -21.00 -7.23 -13.18
N ALA A 191 -20.26 -7.88 -12.28
CA ALA A 191 -19.39 -7.21 -11.32
C ALA A 191 -18.17 -6.51 -11.94
N LEU A 192 -17.63 -7.02 -13.06
CA LEU A 192 -16.61 -6.31 -13.84
C LEU A 192 -17.17 -5.05 -14.50
N LYS A 193 -18.38 -5.12 -15.05
CA LYS A 193 -19.03 -3.98 -15.72
C LYS A 193 -19.35 -2.84 -14.75
N TYR A 194 -19.63 -3.16 -13.48
CA TYR A 194 -20.02 -2.19 -12.45
C TYR A 194 -19.07 -2.24 -11.24
N PRO A 195 -17.86 -1.66 -11.35
CA PRO A 195 -16.81 -1.80 -10.34
C PRO A 195 -17.14 -1.18 -8.99
N ASN A 196 -18.01 -0.15 -8.95
CA ASN A 196 -18.39 0.54 -7.72
C ASN A 196 -19.61 -0.08 -7.00
N ARG A 197 -20.25 -1.11 -7.57
CA ARG A 197 -21.37 -1.79 -6.89
C ARG A 197 -20.85 -2.69 -5.80
N PHE A 198 -21.49 -2.71 -4.64
CA PHE A 198 -21.36 -3.77 -3.65
C PHE A 198 -22.63 -4.60 -3.67
N TYR A 199 -22.48 -5.92 -3.80
CA TYR A 199 -23.62 -6.82 -3.92
C TYR A 199 -23.96 -7.36 -2.53
N ALA A 200 -24.88 -6.68 -1.87
CA ALA A 200 -25.36 -7.01 -0.55
C ALA A 200 -26.30 -8.22 -0.57
N LYS A 201 -26.29 -8.98 0.52
CA LYS A 201 -27.23 -10.02 0.97
C LYS A 201 -28.18 -10.59 -0.10
N SER A 202 -27.95 -11.86 -0.42
CA SER A 202 -28.98 -12.74 -0.97
C SER A 202 -29.71 -13.40 0.19
N ASP A 203 -31.04 -13.41 0.18
CA ASP A 203 -31.87 -14.07 1.20
C ASP A 203 -31.74 -15.62 1.18
N MET A 204 -30.86 -16.14 0.33
CA MET A 204 -30.61 -17.56 0.14
C MET A 204 -29.15 -17.91 0.48
N ALA A 205 -28.99 -18.99 1.26
CA ALA A 205 -27.73 -19.70 1.38
C ALA A 205 -27.21 -20.06 -0.03
N PRO A 206 -25.89 -19.98 -0.30
CA PRO A 206 -24.80 -19.99 0.67
C PRO A 206 -24.23 -18.61 1.07
N PHE A 207 -25.03 -17.52 1.09
CA PHE A 207 -24.55 -16.16 1.39
C PHE A 207 -23.29 -15.82 0.58
N ASN A 208 -23.44 -15.76 -0.73
CA ASN A 208 -22.36 -15.36 -1.63
C ASN A 208 -22.87 -14.18 -2.47
N TRP A 209 -22.00 -13.20 -2.71
CA TRP A 209 -22.32 -12.10 -3.60
C TRP A 209 -22.38 -12.54 -5.07
N CYS A 210 -21.73 -13.65 -5.40
CA CYS A 210 -21.69 -14.24 -6.73
C CYS A 210 -22.31 -15.65 -6.73
N LYS A 211 -22.88 -16.06 -7.87
CA LYS A 211 -23.37 -17.44 -8.04
C LYS A 211 -22.22 -18.44 -8.07
N ASN A 212 -21.87 -18.98 -6.89
CA ASN A 212 -21.05 -20.17 -6.63
C ASN A 212 -19.74 -20.33 -7.42
N ASP A 213 -19.04 -19.23 -7.70
CA ASP A 213 -17.70 -19.28 -8.27
C ASP A 213 -16.68 -18.74 -7.25
N MET A 214 -16.21 -19.63 -6.36
CA MET A 214 -15.15 -19.28 -5.41
C MET A 214 -13.77 -19.22 -6.08
N LYS A 215 -13.64 -19.68 -7.34
CA LYS A 215 -12.39 -19.78 -8.11
C LYS A 215 -12.06 -18.52 -8.91
N LEU A 216 -12.72 -17.41 -8.60
CA LEU A 216 -12.57 -16.17 -9.36
C LEU A 216 -11.20 -15.53 -9.20
N TRP A 217 -10.57 -15.55 -8.02
CA TRP A 217 -9.20 -15.03 -7.86
C TRP A 217 -8.13 -16.04 -8.22
N CYS A 218 -8.38 -17.31 -7.92
CA CYS A 218 -7.45 -18.39 -8.20
C CYS A 218 -8.17 -19.70 -8.42
N ASP A 219 -7.56 -20.57 -9.23
CA ASP A 219 -7.97 -21.97 -9.39
C ASP A 219 -6.88 -22.90 -8.85
N PHE A 220 -7.32 -24.09 -8.44
CA PHE A 220 -6.46 -25.21 -8.04
C PHE A 220 -6.41 -26.20 -9.18
N THR A 221 -5.20 -26.60 -9.51
CA THR A 221 -4.94 -27.83 -10.26
C THR A 221 -4.56 -28.94 -9.29
N ASP A 222 -4.74 -30.18 -9.72
CA ASP A 222 -4.42 -31.38 -8.93
C ASP A 222 -2.94 -31.48 -8.53
N ASP A 223 -2.05 -30.65 -9.09
CA ASP A 223 -0.63 -30.56 -8.73
C ASP A 223 -0.35 -29.61 -7.55
N GLY A 224 -1.38 -29.06 -6.92
CA GLY A 224 -1.27 -28.20 -5.73
C GLY A 224 -0.76 -26.79 -6.00
N LYS A 225 -0.69 -26.37 -7.28
CA LYS A 225 -0.28 -25.01 -7.66
C LYS A 225 -1.47 -24.08 -7.79
N ILE A 226 -1.27 -22.83 -7.38
CA ILE A 226 -2.25 -21.75 -7.56
C ILE A 226 -2.11 -21.21 -8.98
N TYR A 227 -3.18 -21.28 -9.75
CA TYR A 227 -3.28 -20.53 -10.99
C TYR A 227 -4.02 -19.23 -10.71
N LYS A 228 -3.33 -18.10 -10.86
CA LYS A 228 -3.96 -16.78 -10.81
C LYS A 228 -5.01 -16.69 -11.91
N ASN A 229 -6.21 -16.32 -11.53
CA ASN A 229 -7.24 -15.94 -12.48
C ASN A 229 -7.09 -14.42 -12.74
N GLY A 230 -6.17 -14.08 -13.65
CA GLY A 230 -5.77 -12.69 -13.91
C GLY A 230 -6.90 -11.74 -14.33
N VAL A 231 -8.08 -12.27 -14.68
CA VAL A 231 -9.28 -11.49 -15.00
C VAL A 231 -9.86 -10.84 -13.74
N TYR A 232 -9.90 -11.56 -12.61
CA TYR A 232 -10.50 -11.07 -11.37
C TYR A 232 -9.50 -10.82 -10.24
N ASP A 233 -8.24 -11.23 -10.40
CA ASP A 233 -7.18 -10.99 -9.41
C ASP A 233 -6.98 -9.48 -9.13
N PRO A 234 -7.17 -9.00 -7.89
CA PRO A 234 -7.01 -7.59 -7.53
C PRO A 234 -5.53 -7.21 -7.43
N CYS A 235 -4.62 -8.18 -7.37
CA CYS A 235 -3.20 -7.94 -7.39
C CYS A 235 -2.72 -7.64 -8.81
N PRO A 236 -1.77 -6.68 -8.97
CA PRO A 236 -1.20 -6.39 -10.27
C PRO A 236 -0.29 -7.52 -10.77
N GLU A 237 0.12 -7.42 -12.03
CA GLU A 237 0.96 -8.43 -12.67
C GLU A 237 2.23 -8.74 -11.85
N GLY A 238 2.53 -10.03 -11.68
CA GLY A 238 3.65 -10.50 -10.87
C GLY A 238 3.39 -10.51 -9.35
N TRP A 239 2.29 -9.92 -8.86
CA TRP A 239 1.89 -9.92 -7.45
C TRP A 239 0.70 -10.85 -7.22
N ARG A 240 0.62 -11.52 -6.06
CA ARG A 240 -0.43 -12.49 -5.68
C ARG A 240 -1.07 -12.12 -4.35
N LEU A 241 -2.22 -12.73 -4.07
CA LEU A 241 -2.77 -12.77 -2.72
C LEU A 241 -1.83 -13.52 -1.77
N PRO A 242 -1.70 -13.07 -0.51
CA PRO A 242 -0.99 -13.84 0.51
C PRO A 242 -1.79 -15.08 0.87
N ASP A 243 -1.09 -16.20 1.07
CA ASP A 243 -1.66 -17.37 1.73
C ASP A 243 -1.49 -17.29 3.26
N ILE A 244 -2.09 -18.23 3.98
CA ILE A 244 -2.01 -18.24 5.45
C ILE A 244 -0.57 -18.30 5.96
N LYS A 245 0.36 -18.96 5.24
CA LYS A 245 1.76 -19.11 5.67
C LYS A 245 2.51 -17.80 5.54
N ASP A 246 2.17 -16.99 4.54
CA ASP A 246 2.71 -15.64 4.41
C ASP A 246 2.33 -14.79 5.63
N PHE A 247 1.05 -14.84 6.06
CA PHE A 247 0.60 -14.12 7.25
C PHE A 247 1.19 -14.70 8.54
N ASP A 248 1.23 -16.03 8.71
CA ASP A 248 1.83 -16.68 9.88
C ASP A 248 3.26 -16.19 10.12
N LYS A 249 4.08 -16.14 9.04
CA LYS A 249 5.45 -15.59 9.09
C LYS A 249 5.48 -14.10 9.38
N LEU A 250 4.54 -13.32 8.83
CA LEU A 250 4.50 -11.87 8.99
C LEU A 250 4.15 -11.46 10.43
N ILE A 251 3.26 -12.21 11.09
CA ILE A 251 2.68 -11.84 12.39
C ILE A 251 3.53 -12.27 13.58
N GLU A 252 4.62 -13.02 13.38
CA GLU A 252 5.55 -13.44 14.44
C GLU A 252 5.99 -12.27 15.33
N HIS A 253 6.26 -11.11 14.71
CA HIS A 253 6.57 -9.88 15.45
C HIS A 253 5.86 -8.66 14.84
N SER A 254 5.31 -7.85 15.73
CA SER A 254 4.60 -6.62 15.38
C SER A 254 4.77 -5.54 16.44
N SER A 255 4.44 -4.30 16.08
CA SER A 255 4.23 -3.21 17.04
C SER A 255 2.87 -3.34 17.72
N ASP A 256 2.58 -2.50 18.71
CA ASP A 256 1.19 -2.18 19.09
C ASP A 256 0.43 -1.45 17.96
N LEU A 257 -0.88 -1.25 18.13
CA LEU A 257 -1.63 -0.31 17.29
C LEU A 257 -1.07 1.11 17.46
N VAL A 258 -0.65 1.71 16.35
CA VAL A 258 -0.06 3.05 16.29
C VAL A 258 -0.69 3.90 15.19
N ILE A 259 -0.43 5.20 15.24
CA ILE A 259 -0.69 6.12 14.12
C ILE A 259 0.59 6.16 13.28
N ASN A 260 0.48 5.88 11.98
CA ASN A 260 1.59 6.03 11.06
C ASN A 260 1.85 7.53 10.82
N PRO A 261 3.02 8.06 11.22
CA PRO A 261 3.29 9.50 11.12
C PRO A 261 3.38 10.00 9.66
N ALA A 262 3.65 9.11 8.70
CA ALA A 262 3.74 9.48 7.29
C ALA A 262 2.36 9.61 6.63
N THR A 263 1.37 8.84 7.09
CA THR A 263 0.05 8.76 6.43
C THR A 263 -1.12 9.21 7.30
N GLY A 264 -0.91 9.38 8.62
CA GLY A 264 -1.97 9.66 9.59
C GLY A 264 -2.86 8.47 9.93
N GLN A 265 -2.65 7.32 9.29
CA GLN A 265 -3.52 6.16 9.43
C GLN A 265 -3.24 5.41 10.73
N LYS A 266 -4.29 4.93 11.39
CA LYS A 266 -4.14 4.00 12.52
C LYS A 266 -4.04 2.56 12.00
N GLY A 267 -3.17 1.76 12.61
CA GLY A 267 -2.85 0.40 12.15
C GLY A 267 -1.66 -0.17 12.91
N ARG A 268 -1.02 -1.21 12.36
CA ARG A 268 0.06 -1.94 13.03
C ARG A 268 1.24 -2.17 12.09
N TRP A 269 2.46 -2.10 12.64
CA TRP A 269 3.67 -2.49 11.93
C TRP A 269 3.96 -3.97 12.15
N PHE A 270 4.39 -4.65 11.10
CA PHE A 270 4.73 -6.07 11.10
C PHE A 270 6.15 -6.26 10.55
N SER A 271 6.99 -7.00 11.28
CA SER A 271 8.40 -7.25 10.91
C SER A 271 8.71 -8.74 10.71
N GLY A 272 7.72 -9.61 10.87
CA GLY A 272 7.85 -11.05 10.69
C GLY A 272 8.92 -11.66 11.58
N PRO A 273 9.95 -12.34 11.02
CA PRO A 273 10.89 -13.16 11.81
C PRO A 273 11.81 -12.37 12.73
N LEU A 274 11.92 -11.04 12.55
CA LEU A 274 12.77 -10.19 13.37
C LEU A 274 11.93 -9.44 14.41
N PRO A 275 12.37 -9.35 15.68
CA PRO A 275 11.73 -8.52 16.68
C PRO A 275 11.48 -7.10 16.17
N TYR A 276 10.27 -6.60 16.40
CA TYR A 276 9.86 -5.30 15.87
C TYR A 276 10.80 -4.19 16.35
N SER A 277 11.33 -3.45 15.38
CA SER A 277 12.04 -2.20 15.62
C SER A 277 11.98 -1.29 14.40
N ILE A 278 12.28 0.00 14.59
CA ILE A 278 12.36 0.97 13.49
C ILE A 278 13.55 0.70 12.53
N ALA A 279 14.49 -0.17 12.91
CA ALA A 279 15.69 -0.48 12.14
C ALA A 279 15.54 -1.71 11.22
N VAL A 280 14.54 -2.57 11.46
CA VAL A 280 14.32 -3.78 10.66
C VAL A 280 13.30 -3.56 9.54
N PRO A 281 13.35 -4.33 8.44
CA PRO A 281 12.29 -4.35 7.43
C PRO A 281 10.93 -4.60 8.07
N ARG A 282 9.94 -3.80 7.68
CA ARG A 282 8.57 -3.88 8.20
C ARG A 282 7.58 -3.28 7.22
N ILE A 283 6.36 -3.75 7.28
CA ILE A 283 5.23 -3.14 6.59
C ILE A 283 4.21 -2.60 7.58
N PHE A 284 3.47 -1.59 7.15
CA PHE A 284 2.33 -1.07 7.89
C PHE A 284 1.05 -1.61 7.26
N LEU A 285 0.24 -2.30 8.05
CA LEU A 285 -1.13 -2.66 7.66
C LEU A 285 -2.08 -1.67 8.34
N PRO A 286 -2.79 -0.83 7.57
CA PRO A 286 -3.81 0.05 8.12
C PRO A 286 -4.95 -0.76 8.75
N ALA A 287 -5.52 -0.24 9.84
CA ALA A 287 -6.79 -0.72 10.36
C ALA A 287 -7.91 -0.21 9.44
N ALA A 288 -8.02 -0.79 8.24
CA ALA A 288 -8.93 -0.34 7.18
C ALA A 288 -10.41 -0.62 7.48
N GLY A 289 -10.69 -1.43 8.52
CA GLY A 289 -12.03 -1.95 8.81
C GLY A 289 -12.46 -3.03 7.82
N GLN A 290 -13.76 -3.28 7.80
CA GLN A 290 -14.42 -4.26 6.95
C GLN A 290 -15.81 -3.77 6.53
N ARG A 291 -16.41 -4.45 5.54
CA ARG A 291 -17.80 -4.25 5.15
C ARG A 291 -18.57 -5.55 5.24
N TYR A 292 -19.74 -5.48 5.85
CA TYR A 292 -20.63 -6.62 6.03
C TYR A 292 -21.54 -6.86 4.82
N CYS A 293 -22.14 -8.04 4.82
CA CYS A 293 -23.12 -8.51 3.83
C CYS A 293 -24.25 -7.53 3.53
N ASP A 294 -24.61 -6.64 4.45
CA ASP A 294 -25.66 -5.64 4.30
C ASP A 294 -25.18 -4.36 3.60
N GLY A 295 -23.88 -4.28 3.31
CA GLY A 295 -23.24 -3.12 2.69
C GLY A 295 -22.74 -2.09 3.70
N MET A 296 -22.89 -2.31 5.00
CA MET A 296 -22.42 -1.39 6.04
C MET A 296 -20.98 -1.69 6.45
N SER A 297 -20.18 -0.64 6.66
CA SER A 297 -18.77 -0.81 7.00
C SER A 297 -18.44 -0.46 8.43
N ALA A 298 -17.53 -1.17 9.06
CA ALA A 298 -17.24 -0.97 10.47
C ALA A 298 -15.75 -1.04 10.78
N PHE A 299 -15.40 -0.50 11.94
CA PHE A 299 -14.12 -0.68 12.62
C PHE A 299 -12.87 -0.09 11.95
N ARG A 300 -13.00 0.80 10.96
CA ARG A 300 -11.87 1.59 10.49
C ARG A 300 -11.20 2.32 11.66
N GLY A 301 -9.87 2.27 11.69
CA GLY A 301 -9.02 2.81 12.75
C GLY A 301 -8.89 1.92 13.99
N THR A 302 -9.64 0.82 14.10
CA THR A 302 -9.54 -0.10 15.26
C THR A 302 -9.30 -1.55 14.87
N HIS A 303 -9.73 -1.96 13.68
CA HIS A 303 -9.54 -3.32 13.17
C HIS A 303 -9.00 -3.30 11.74
N GLY A 304 -8.05 -4.18 11.46
CA GLY A 304 -7.65 -4.55 10.10
C GLY A 304 -8.26 -5.90 9.75
N ALA A 305 -8.81 -6.03 8.54
CA ALA A 305 -9.30 -7.28 7.99
C ALA A 305 -8.77 -7.43 6.56
N TYR A 306 -8.11 -8.55 6.29
CA TYR A 306 -7.37 -8.80 5.06
C TYR A 306 -7.75 -10.16 4.48
N TRP A 307 -7.99 -10.23 3.18
CA TRP A 307 -8.16 -11.53 2.53
C TRP A 307 -6.87 -12.33 2.55
N THR A 308 -7.02 -13.61 2.84
CA THR A 308 -5.98 -14.62 2.64
C THR A 308 -6.63 -15.92 2.18
N LEU A 309 -5.81 -16.92 1.89
CA LEU A 309 -6.25 -18.21 1.38
C LEU A 309 -5.43 -19.31 2.01
N ARG A 310 -6.04 -20.49 2.20
CA ARG A 310 -5.34 -21.67 2.69
C ARG A 310 -5.17 -22.70 1.59
N HIS A 311 -3.97 -23.29 1.55
CA HIS A 311 -3.68 -24.52 0.81
C HIS A 311 -3.87 -25.74 1.70
N GLY A 312 -4.78 -26.65 1.34
CA GLY A 312 -4.87 -27.96 1.99
C GLY A 312 -6.14 -28.73 1.66
N GLY A 313 -6.01 -30.05 1.40
CA GLY A 313 -7.15 -30.96 1.28
C GLY A 313 -7.88 -30.98 -0.06
N GLY A 314 -7.33 -30.38 -1.12
CA GLY A 314 -7.93 -30.38 -2.46
C GLY A 314 -9.07 -29.36 -2.68
N GLU A 315 -9.33 -28.49 -1.69
CA GLU A 315 -10.38 -27.46 -1.75
C GLU A 315 -9.82 -26.06 -1.48
N LEU A 316 -10.33 -25.05 -2.21
CA LEU A 316 -10.06 -23.64 -1.93
C LEU A 316 -10.86 -23.22 -0.71
N MET A 317 -10.16 -22.82 0.35
CA MET A 317 -10.81 -22.23 1.51
C MET A 317 -10.47 -20.74 1.59
N VAL A 318 -11.52 -19.94 1.74
CA VAL A 318 -11.43 -18.48 1.86
C VAL A 318 -11.26 -18.12 3.32
N TYR A 319 -10.14 -17.46 3.62
CA TYR A 319 -9.77 -17.07 4.97
C TYR A 319 -9.66 -15.54 5.04
N ASN A 320 -9.63 -15.01 6.26
CA ASN A 320 -9.18 -13.66 6.48
C ASN A 320 -8.10 -13.63 7.57
N PHE A 321 -7.23 -12.64 7.49
CA PHE A 321 -6.34 -12.25 8.58
C PHE A 321 -6.95 -11.00 9.22
N THR A 322 -7.13 -11.04 10.53
CA THR A 322 -7.63 -9.90 11.30
C THR A 322 -6.65 -9.49 12.39
N PHE A 323 -6.67 -8.20 12.71
CA PHE A 323 -6.04 -7.70 13.93
C PHE A 323 -6.84 -6.55 14.51
N SER A 324 -6.75 -6.43 15.84
CA SER A 324 -7.30 -5.34 16.62
C SER A 324 -6.26 -4.84 17.63
N ARG A 325 -6.71 -4.20 18.70
CA ARG A 325 -5.85 -3.86 19.84
C ARG A 325 -5.43 -5.12 20.60
N ASP A 326 -6.41 -5.99 20.85
CA ASP A 326 -6.31 -7.06 21.84
C ASP A 326 -6.20 -8.43 21.18
N ASP A 327 -6.35 -8.50 19.86
CA ASP A 327 -6.43 -9.75 19.12
C ASP A 327 -5.76 -9.68 17.75
N MET A 328 -5.30 -10.83 17.26
CA MET A 328 -4.63 -11.02 15.98
C MET A 328 -4.70 -12.48 15.56
N GLU A 329 -5.49 -12.78 14.53
CA GLU A 329 -5.79 -14.16 14.15
C GLU A 329 -5.99 -14.32 12.63
N VAL A 330 -5.86 -15.56 12.17
CA VAL A 330 -6.16 -15.98 10.80
C VAL A 330 -7.35 -16.94 10.84
N ASP A 331 -8.51 -16.47 10.39
CA ASP A 331 -9.78 -17.17 10.57
C ASP A 331 -10.20 -18.03 9.38
N PRO A 332 -10.72 -19.25 9.63
CA PRO A 332 -11.19 -20.16 8.59
C PRO A 332 -12.55 -19.81 7.96
N PHE A 333 -13.19 -18.73 8.37
CA PHE A 333 -14.54 -18.36 7.93
C PHE A 333 -14.57 -17.01 7.24
N GLY A 334 -13.80 -16.87 6.16
CA GLY A 334 -13.91 -15.69 5.30
C GLY A 334 -15.28 -15.69 4.61
N ALA A 335 -16.18 -14.80 5.04
CA ALA A 335 -17.52 -14.65 4.47
C ALA A 335 -17.41 -14.03 3.07
N PRO A 336 -17.53 -14.77 1.95
CA PRO A 336 -17.12 -14.27 0.63
C PRO A 336 -17.90 -13.02 0.18
N HIS A 337 -19.09 -12.82 0.74
CA HIS A 337 -19.97 -11.68 0.52
C HIS A 337 -19.57 -10.40 1.27
N ASP A 338 -18.81 -10.52 2.36
CA ASP A 338 -18.22 -9.37 3.05
C ASP A 338 -17.11 -8.77 2.18
N ALA A 339 -16.61 -7.60 2.56
CA ALA A 339 -15.44 -7.02 1.92
C ALA A 339 -14.33 -6.67 2.91
N TYR A 340 -13.15 -7.20 2.61
CA TYR A 340 -11.90 -6.98 3.35
C TYR A 340 -10.84 -6.36 2.45
N SER A 341 -9.77 -5.87 3.06
CA SER A 341 -8.63 -5.32 2.34
C SER A 341 -7.81 -6.42 1.66
N VAL A 342 -7.05 -6.04 0.63
CA VAL A 342 -6.05 -6.91 0.01
C VAL A 342 -4.69 -6.25 0.10
N ARG A 343 -3.70 -7.01 0.59
CA ARG A 343 -2.29 -6.63 0.60
C ARG A 343 -1.53 -7.68 -0.21
N CYS A 344 -1.07 -7.33 -1.40
CA CYS A 344 -0.41 -8.31 -2.26
C CYS A 344 1.01 -8.63 -1.80
N VAL A 345 1.47 -9.82 -2.20
CA VAL A 345 2.83 -10.30 -2.03
C VAL A 345 3.41 -10.78 -3.36
N LYS A 346 4.73 -10.94 -3.43
CA LYS A 346 5.44 -11.45 -4.59
C LYS A 346 6.52 -12.41 -4.13
N ASP A 347 6.57 -13.57 -4.77
CA ASP A 347 7.64 -14.55 -4.57
C ASP A 347 8.91 -14.04 -5.27
N MET A 348 10.05 -14.17 -4.60
CA MET A 348 11.32 -13.72 -5.15
C MET A 348 11.81 -14.67 -6.26
N PRO A 349 12.27 -14.16 -7.41
CA PRO A 349 12.82 -15.00 -8.48
C PRO A 349 14.01 -15.80 -7.98
N GLY A 350 13.94 -17.14 -8.05
CA GLY A 350 15.01 -18.05 -7.59
C GLY A 350 14.60 -19.01 -6.49
N GLN A 351 13.42 -18.86 -5.89
CA GLN A 351 12.80 -19.90 -5.06
C GLN A 351 11.83 -20.74 -5.91
N SER A 352 12.37 -21.58 -6.79
CA SER A 352 11.63 -22.80 -7.13
C SER A 352 11.60 -23.65 -5.86
N MET A 353 10.42 -23.89 -5.30
CA MET A 353 10.24 -25.05 -4.42
C MET A 353 10.64 -26.28 -5.24
N TRP A 354 11.77 -26.87 -4.86
CA TRP A 354 12.22 -28.17 -5.36
C TRP A 354 11.33 -29.27 -4.79
#